data_AF-A0A849QJ07-F1
#
_entry.id   AF-A0A849QJ07-F1
#
_cell.length_a   1.000
_cell.length_b   1.000
_cell.length_c   1.000
_cell.angle_alpha   90.00
_cell.angle_beta   90.00
_cell.angle_gamma   90.00
#
_symmetry.space_group_name_H-M   'P 1'
#
loop_
_entity.id
_entity.type
_entity.pdbx_description
1 polymer ?
#
loop_
_entity_poly.entity_id
_entity_poly.type
_entity_poly.pdbx_seq_one_letter_code
_entity_poly.pdbx_strand_id
1 'polypeptide(L)'
;MVMKSIQPTARSGAQRDRTHAEQVERWANFVKTHPRSVWIKQVGPLVDSQIIMANRFYERLSKTEGGMEKIRKLRGIGDNVTISNDVE
;
A
#
# COMPACT_ATOMS: atom_id res chain seq x y z
N MET A 1 10.86 1.46 -43.53
CA MET A 1 9.91 1.66 -42.42
C MET A 1 10.09 0.49 -41.46
N VAL A 2 10.81 0.66 -40.35
CA VAL A 2 11.11 -0.44 -39.42
C VAL A 2 10.12 -0.38 -38.25
N MET A 3 9.19 -1.32 -38.20
CA MET A 3 8.32 -1.53 -37.04
C MET A 3 9.18 -2.04 -35.88
N LYS A 4 9.36 -1.21 -34.83
CA LYS A 4 9.94 -1.66 -33.56
C LYS A 4 8.88 -2.45 -32.81
N SER A 5 9.06 -3.76 -32.71
CA SER A 5 8.33 -4.61 -31.78
C SER A 5 8.67 -4.20 -30.34
N ILE A 6 7.69 -3.68 -29.60
CA ILE A 6 7.83 -3.45 -28.17
C ILE A 6 7.69 -4.81 -27.49
N GLN A 7 8.80 -5.35 -26.99
CA GLN A 7 8.76 -6.55 -26.16
C GLN A 7 8.29 -6.18 -24.75
N PRO A 8 7.38 -6.97 -24.12
CA PRO A 8 6.98 -6.76 -22.75
C PRO A 8 8.18 -7.06 -21.85
N THR A 9 8.75 -6.04 -21.20
CA THR A 9 9.74 -6.25 -20.16
C THR A 9 9.03 -6.87 -18.96
N ALA A 10 9.21 -8.17 -18.78
CA ALA A 10 8.89 -8.83 -17.53
C ALA A 10 9.50 -7.99 -16.41
N ARG A 11 8.68 -7.49 -15.47
CA ARG A 11 9.19 -6.91 -14.23
C ARG A 11 9.98 -8.02 -13.54
N SER A 12 11.28 -8.03 -13.73
CA SER A 12 12.20 -8.84 -12.93
C SER A 12 11.88 -8.53 -11.49
N GLY A 13 11.47 -9.54 -10.71
CA GLY A 13 11.16 -9.38 -9.30
C GLY A 13 12.28 -8.57 -8.65
N ALA A 14 11.95 -7.35 -8.21
CA ALA A 14 12.91 -6.45 -7.61
C ALA A 14 13.52 -7.19 -6.42
N GLN A 15 14.77 -7.63 -6.59
CA GLN A 15 15.58 -8.18 -5.52
C GLN A 15 15.51 -7.16 -4.39
N ARG A 16 14.91 -7.54 -3.24
CA ARG A 16 14.79 -6.64 -2.09
C ARG A 16 16.19 -6.14 -1.77
N ASP A 17 16.41 -4.85 -1.92
CA ASP A 17 17.71 -4.24 -1.65
C ASP A 17 18.15 -4.61 -0.22
N ARG A 18 19.41 -5.00 -0.04
CA ARG A 18 19.94 -5.46 1.25
C ARG A 18 19.77 -4.38 2.32
N THR A 19 19.79 -3.12 1.89
CA THR A 19 19.52 -1.94 2.72
C THR A 19 18.13 -1.98 3.37
N HIS A 20 17.13 -2.53 2.68
CA HIS A 20 15.76 -2.63 3.20
C HIS A 20 15.67 -3.64 4.34
N ALA A 21 16.30 -4.81 4.18
CA ALA A 21 16.29 -5.85 5.21
C ALA A 21 17.01 -5.38 6.49
N GLU A 22 18.18 -4.75 6.35
CA GLU A 22 18.92 -4.18 7.47
C GLU A 22 18.12 -3.09 8.20
N GLN A 23 17.41 -2.24 7.46
CA GLN A 23 16.59 -1.20 8.04
C GLN A 23 15.41 -1.79 8.84
N VAL A 24 14.78 -2.84 8.33
CA VAL A 24 13.72 -3.57 9.05
C VAL A 24 14.26 -4.18 10.34
N GLU A 25 15.44 -4.81 10.29
CA GLU A 25 16.06 -5.42 11.47
C GLU A 25 16.43 -4.37 12.53
N ARG A 26 17.03 -3.25 12.13
CA ARG A 26 17.34 -2.13 13.05
C ARG A 26 16.09 -1.58 13.72
N TRP A 27 15.00 -1.40 12.95
CA TRP A 27 13.73 -0.94 13.49
C TRP A 27 13.10 -1.97 14.44
N ALA A 28 13.14 -3.25 14.11
CA ALA A 28 12.65 -4.31 14.97
C ALA A 28 13.40 -4.34 16.30
N ASN A 29 14.72 -4.20 16.27
CA ASN A 29 15.55 -4.13 17.48
C ASN A 29 15.28 -2.87 18.31
N PHE A 30 15.10 -1.72 17.65
CA PHE A 30 14.77 -0.46 18.33
C PHE A 30 13.41 -0.55 19.07
N VAL A 31 12.38 -1.06 18.40
CA VAL A 31 11.04 -1.23 19.00
C VAL A 31 11.05 -2.23 20.16
N LYS A 32 11.87 -3.29 20.10
CA LYS A 32 12.02 -4.27 21.19
C LYS A 32 12.71 -3.71 22.43
N THR A 33 13.69 -2.82 22.24
CA THR A 33 14.55 -2.32 23.32
C THR A 33 14.09 -0.99 23.92
N HIS A 34 13.13 -0.31 23.29
CA HIS A 34 12.63 0.99 23.75
C HIS A 34 11.13 0.94 24.10
N PRO A 35 10.69 1.67 25.15
CA PRO A 35 9.28 1.73 25.50
C PRO A 35 8.45 2.40 24.38
N ARG A 36 7.19 1.98 24.26
CA ARG A 36 6.26 2.48 23.23
C ARG A 36 6.18 4.00 23.17
N SER A 37 6.15 4.67 24.32
CA SER A 37 6.07 6.13 24.44
C SER A 37 7.23 6.86 23.75
N VAL A 38 8.36 6.19 23.52
CA VAL A 38 9.54 6.74 22.84
C VAL A 38 9.46 6.50 21.35
N TRP A 39 9.36 5.25 20.90
CA TRP A 39 9.43 4.95 19.46
C TRP A 39 8.19 5.42 18.69
N ILE A 40 7.01 5.48 19.34
CA ILE A 40 5.78 5.96 18.69
C ILE A 40 5.89 7.43 18.26
N LYS A 41 6.66 8.25 18.98
CA LYS A 41 6.88 9.65 18.63
C LYS A 41 7.69 9.82 17.34
N GLN A 42 8.54 8.84 17.03
CA GLN A 42 9.35 8.84 15.81
C GLN A 42 8.57 8.27 14.62
N VAL A 43 7.82 7.19 14.84
CA VAL A 43 7.12 6.46 13.76
C VAL A 43 5.72 7.02 13.48
N GLY A 44 5.04 7.55 14.49
CA GLY A 44 3.68 8.06 14.38
C GLY A 44 3.50 9.04 13.22
N PRO A 45 4.28 10.13 13.14
CA PRO A 45 4.17 11.09 12.04
C PRO A 45 4.38 10.46 10.66
N LEU A 46 5.28 9.49 10.55
CA LEU A 46 5.52 8.77 9.30
C LEU A 46 4.27 7.95 8.92
N VAL A 47 3.73 7.15 9.84
CA VAL A 47 2.52 6.34 9.61
C VAL A 47 1.32 7.23 9.27
N ASP A 48 1.13 8.32 10.01
CA ASP A 48 0.05 9.29 9.79
C ASP A 48 0.16 9.91 8.38
N SER A 49 1.37 10.27 7.96
CA SER A 49 1.59 10.78 6.60
C SER A 49 1.20 9.77 5.51
N GLN A 50 1.52 8.48 5.71
CA GLN A 50 1.16 7.43 4.77
C GLN A 50 -0.37 7.23 4.70
N ILE A 51 -1.05 7.30 5.85
CA ILE A 51 -2.51 7.22 5.92
C ILE A 51 -3.15 8.40 5.19
N ILE A 52 -2.69 9.62 5.43
CA ILE A 52 -3.19 10.83 4.75
C ILE A 52 -3.02 10.71 3.24
N MET A 53 -1.85 10.25 2.79
CA MET A 53 -1.56 10.07 1.36
C MET A 53 -2.42 8.96 0.73
N ALA A 54 -2.64 7.86 1.44
CA ALA A 54 -3.53 6.80 0.98
C ALA A 54 -4.97 7.30 0.85
N ASN A 55 -5.48 8.04 1.84
CA ASN A 55 -6.82 8.62 1.79
C ASN A 55 -6.98 9.58 0.60
N ARG A 56 -6.02 10.48 0.39
CA ARG A 56 -6.01 11.39 -0.77
C ARG A 56 -5.93 10.64 -2.10
N PHE A 57 -5.18 9.55 -2.16
CA PHE A 57 -5.14 8.69 -3.34
C PHE A 57 -6.51 8.09 -3.64
N TYR A 58 -7.16 7.48 -2.65
CA TYR A 58 -8.47 6.87 -2.82
C TYR A 58 -9.56 7.91 -3.14
N GLU A 59 -9.51 9.08 -2.54
CA GLU A 59 -10.43 10.18 -2.82
C GLU A 59 -10.28 10.70 -4.27
N ARG A 60 -9.05 10.79 -4.78
CA ARG A 60 -8.84 11.15 -6.19
C ARG A 60 -9.28 10.03 -7.12
N LEU A 61 -8.99 8.79 -6.76
CA LEU A 61 -9.34 7.63 -7.58
C LEU A 61 -10.87 7.50 -7.70
N SER A 62 -11.64 7.71 -6.63
CA SER A 62 -13.10 7.59 -6.67
C SER A 62 -13.77 8.60 -7.62
N LYS A 63 -13.13 9.75 -7.87
CA LYS A 63 -13.61 10.80 -8.79
C LYS A 63 -13.28 10.53 -10.27
N THR A 64 -12.49 9.50 -10.57
CA THR A 64 -12.16 9.12 -11.95
C THR A 64 -13.18 8.13 -12.53
N GLU A 65 -13.34 8.12 -13.84
CA GLU A 65 -14.18 7.14 -14.53
C GLU A 65 -13.69 5.70 -14.25
N GLY A 66 -14.62 4.84 -13.82
CA GLY A 66 -14.29 3.47 -13.36
C GLY A 66 -13.45 3.42 -12.08
N GLY A 67 -13.27 4.55 -11.39
CA GLY A 67 -12.45 4.65 -10.19
C GLY A 67 -12.93 3.80 -9.03
N MET A 68 -14.24 3.81 -8.76
CA MET A 68 -14.84 3.01 -7.70
C MET A 68 -14.67 1.50 -7.91
N GLU A 69 -14.76 1.04 -9.16
CA GLU A 69 -14.52 -0.36 -9.53
C GLU A 69 -13.06 -0.77 -9.28
N LYS A 70 -12.11 0.12 -9.59
CA LYS A 70 -10.69 -0.09 -9.26
C LYS A 70 -10.46 -0.13 -7.75
N ILE A 71 -11.12 0.74 -6.97
CA ILE A 71 -11.03 0.73 -5.50
C ILE A 71 -11.54 -0.60 -4.94
N ARG A 72 -12.67 -1.10 -5.45
CA ARG A 72 -13.25 -2.38 -5.04
C ARG A 72 -12.27 -3.53 -5.21
N LYS A 73 -11.62 -3.61 -6.38
CA LYS A 73 -10.56 -4.59 -6.68
C LYS A 73 -9.34 -4.43 -5.78
N LEU A 74 -8.86 -3.20 -5.58
CA LEU A 74 -7.67 -2.91 -4.75
C LEU A 74 -7.87 -3.25 -3.27
N ARG A 75 -9.10 -3.10 -2.75
CA ARG A 75 -9.43 -3.44 -1.36
C ARG A 75 -9.62 -4.94 -1.14
N GLY A 76 -9.48 -5.77 -2.17
CA GLY A 76 -9.74 -7.20 -2.06
C GLY A 76 -11.21 -7.54 -1.78
N ILE A 77 -12.12 -6.59 -2.01
CA ILE A 77 -13.58 -6.84 -2.02
C ILE A 77 -13.90 -7.44 -3.39
N GLY A 78 -13.33 -8.60 -3.71
CA GLY A 78 -13.68 -9.33 -4.92
C GLY A 78 -15.03 -9.97 -4.73
N ASP A 79 -16.02 -9.57 -5.56
CA ASP A 79 -17.28 -10.20 -6.03
C ASP A 79 -18.05 -11.25 -5.18
N ASN A 80 -17.67 -11.51 -3.93
CA ASN A 80 -18.20 -12.55 -3.05
C ASN A 80 -18.53 -12.02 -1.65
N VAL A 81 -18.80 -10.71 -1.53
CA VAL A 81 -19.50 -10.17 -0.36
C VAL A 81 -20.90 -9.77 -0.80
N THR A 82 -21.84 -10.70 -0.64
CA THR A 82 -23.26 -10.37 -0.53
C THR A 82 -23.40 -9.49 0.70
N ILE A 83 -23.56 -8.18 0.52
CA ILE A 83 -24.11 -7.36 1.61
C ILE A 83 -25.61 -7.71 1.61
N SER A 84 -25.97 -8.75 2.35
CA SER A 84 -27.36 -8.96 2.75
C SER A 84 -27.72 -7.78 3.65
N ASN A 85 -28.52 -6.86 3.11
CA ASN A 85 -29.26 -5.92 3.94
C ASN A 85 -30.43 -6.71 4.55
N ASP A 86 -30.12 -7.54 5.54
CA ASP A 86 -31.14 -8.04 6.45
C ASP A 86 -31.35 -6.92 7.49
N VAL A 87 -32.24 -6.00 7.13
CA VAL A 87 -32.90 -5.11 8.08
C VAL A 87 -34.11 -5.88 8.58
N GLU A 88 -33.98 -6.49 9.76
CA GLU A 88 -35.12 -6.76 10.65
C GLU A 88 -35.36 -5.56 11.57
#